data_AF-A0A140DU50-F1
#
_entry.id   AF-A0A140DU50-F1
#
_cell.length_a   1.000
_cell.length_b   1.000
_cell.length_c   1.000
_cell.angle_alpha   90.00
_cell.angle_beta   90.00
_cell.angle_gamma   90.00
#
_symmetry.space_group_name_H-M   'P 1'
#
loop_
_entity.id
_entity.type
_entity.pdbx_description
1 polymer ?
#
loop_
_entity_poly.entity_id
_entity_poly.type
_entity_poly.pdbx_seq_one_letter_code
_entity_poly.pdbx_strand_id
1 'polypeptide(L)' 'MNFWASVGFTLVGLIIGAVLGFYFTKRKFEKELKENPPINEKMIRAMFLQMGRKPSEAQIRQIMKSVNANR' A
#
# COMPACT_ATOMS: atom_id res chain seq x y z
N MET A 1 41.15 -5.85 18.20
CA MET A 1 40.07 -5.72 17.20
C MET A 1 40.46 -4.63 16.22
N ASN A 2 40.56 -4.92 14.93
CA ASN A 2 41.01 -3.95 13.93
C ASN A 2 39.88 -2.95 13.66
N PHE A 3 40.13 -1.65 13.84
CA PHE A 3 39.15 -0.57 13.65
C PHE A 3 38.38 -0.68 12.31
N TRP A 4 39.08 -1.06 11.24
CA TRP A 4 38.51 -1.32 9.91
C TRP A 4 37.51 -2.49 9.87
N ALA A 5 37.73 -3.54 10.66
CA ALA A 5 36.79 -4.65 10.73
C ALA A 5 35.48 -4.22 11.40
N SER A 6 35.55 -3.41 12.47
CA SER A 6 34.36 -2.86 13.14
C SER A 6 33.52 -2.01 12.19
N VAL A 7 34.14 -1.13 11.41
CA VAL A 7 33.44 -0.30 10.41
C VAL A 7 32.78 -1.17 9.31
N GLY A 8 33.49 -2.20 8.83
CA GLY A 8 32.96 -3.14 7.84
C GLY A 8 31.71 -3.89 8.33
N PHE A 9 31.74 -4.42 9.55
CA PHE A 9 30.59 -5.13 10.13
C PHE A 9 29.37 -4.21 10.36
N THR A 10 29.60 -2.95 10.77
CA THR A 10 28.51 -1.97 10.92
C THR A 10 27.82 -1.67 9.59
N LEU A 11 28.59 -1.52 8.50
CA LEU A 11 28.06 -1.26 7.16
C LEU A 11 27.24 -2.45 6.65
N VAL A 12 27.75 -3.67 6.83
CA VAL A 12 27.03 -4.90 6.45
C VAL A 12 25.75 -5.06 7.28
N GLY A 13 25.80 -4.80 8.59
CA GLY A 13 24.63 -4.82 9.46
C GLY A 13 23.56 -3.80 9.04
N LEU A 14 23.96 -2.59 8.64
CA LEU A 14 23.04 -1.58 8.13
C LEU A 14 22.36 -2.01 6.82
N ILE A 15 23.12 -2.58 5.88
CA ILE A 15 22.56 -3.05 4.61
C ILE A 15 21.57 -4.18 4.86
N ILE A 16 21.94 -5.17 5.68
CA ILE A 16 21.06 -6.29 6.02
C ILE A 16 19.80 -5.80 6.74
N GLY A 17 19.94 -4.88 7.71
CA GLY A 17 18.81 -4.28 8.41
C GLY A 17 17.88 -3.49 7.48
N ALA A 18 18.43 -2.72 6.55
CA ALA A 18 17.66 -1.97 5.57
C ALA A 18 16.89 -2.91 4.61
N VAL A 19 17.54 -3.95 4.09
CA VAL A 19 16.91 -4.92 3.17
C VAL A 19 15.79 -5.68 3.88
N LEU A 20 16.06 -6.19 5.09
CA LEU A 20 15.05 -6.90 5.88
C LEU A 20 13.90 -5.97 6.27
N GLY A 21 14.20 -4.76 6.75
CA GLY A 21 13.19 -3.77 7.12
C GLY A 21 12.31 -3.35 5.95
N PHE A 22 12.89 -3.12 4.78
CA PHE A 22 12.15 -2.82 3.55
C PHE A 22 11.25 -3.99 3.15
N TYR A 23 11.79 -5.21 3.13
CA TYR A 23 11.04 -6.40 2.73
C TYR A 23 9.84 -6.68 3.65
N PHE A 24 10.05 -6.62 4.96
CA PHE A 24 8.97 -6.83 5.94
C PHE A 24 7.90 -5.74 5.85
N THR A 25 8.31 -4.47 5.78
CA THR A 25 7.38 -3.35 5.64
C THR A 25 6.56 -3.49 4.37
N LYS A 26 7.19 -3.81 3.23
CA LYS A 26 6.52 -4.02 1.95
C LYS A 26 5.48 -5.14 2.01
N ARG A 27 5.82 -6.30 2.60
CA ARG A 27 4.84 -7.39 2.76
C ARG A 27 3.69 -7.03 3.69
N LYS A 28 3.95 -6.32 4.79
CA LYS A 28 2.88 -5.87 5.69
C LYS A 28 1.95 -4.87 5.01
N PHE A 29 2.50 -3.89 4.29
CA PHE A 29 1.71 -2.91 3.55
C PHE A 29 0.84 -3.56 2.47
N GLU A 30 1.40 -4.50 1.70
CA GLU A 30 0.62 -5.23 0.69
C GLU A 30 -0.53 -6.03 1.30
N LYS A 31 -0.30 -6.64 2.47
CA LYS A 31 -1.34 -7.38 3.18
C LYS A 31 -2.44 -6.44 3.68
N GLU A 32 -2.07 -5.32 4.30
CA GLU A 32 -3.01 -4.29 4.76
C GLU A 32 -3.85 -3.71 3.62
N LEU A 33 -3.25 -3.40 2.46
CA LEU A 33 -3.99 -2.87 1.30
C LEU A 33 -4.98 -3.88 0.69
N LYS A 34 -4.71 -5.19 0.85
CA LYS A 34 -5.60 -6.27 0.41
C LYS A 34 -6.76 -6.47 1.38
N GLU A 35 -6.49 -6.44 2.69
CA GLU A 35 -7.50 -6.61 3.73
C GLU A 35 -8.39 -5.37 3.88
N ASN A 36 -7.81 -4.17 3.76
CA ASN A 36 -8.47 -2.87 3.86
C ASN A 36 -8.30 -2.07 2.55
N PRO A 37 -9.12 -2.36 1.52
CA PRO A 37 -9.00 -1.71 0.22
C PRO A 37 -9.19 -0.18 0.33
N PRO A 38 -8.32 0.64 -0.27
CA PRO A 38 -8.37 2.10 -0.14
C PRO A 38 -9.64 2.73 -0.74
N ILE A 39 -10.31 2.05 -1.66
CA ILE A 39 -11.54 2.51 -2.31
C ILE A 39 -12.66 1.50 -2.03
N ASN A 40 -13.75 2.00 -1.46
CA ASN A 40 -14.99 1.27 -1.22
C ASN A 40 -16.18 2.00 -1.86
N GLU A 41 -17.35 1.36 -1.88
CA GLU A 41 -18.56 1.92 -2.50
C GLU A 41 -19.01 3.25 -1.89
N LYS A 42 -18.84 3.42 -0.57
CA LYS A 42 -19.17 4.68 0.13
C LYS A 42 -18.24 5.81 -0.32
N MET A 43 -16.96 5.52 -0.51
CA MET A 43 -15.96 6.46 -0.99
C MET A 43 -16.28 6.92 -2.41
N ILE A 44 -16.63 5.98 -3.29
CA ILE A 44 -17.07 6.28 -4.66
C ILE A 44 -18.34 7.14 -4.62
N ARG A 45 -19.31 6.79 -3.78
CA ARG A 45 -20.53 7.59 -3.62
C ARG A 45 -20.21 9.01 -3.14
N ALA A 46 -19.35 9.16 -2.13
CA ALA A 46 -18.90 10.45 -1.64
C ALA A 46 -18.19 11.26 -2.73
N MET A 47 -17.34 10.62 -3.55
CA MET A 47 -16.68 11.25 -4.69
C MET A 47 -17.69 11.80 -5.71
N PHE A 48 -18.72 11.04 -6.09
CA PHE A 48 -19.76 11.54 -6.99
C PHE A 48 -20.59 12.67 -6.37
N LEU A 49 -20.91 12.57 -5.08
CA LEU A 49 -21.64 13.62 -4.36
C LEU A 49 -20.83 14.94 -4.32
N GLN A 50 -19.51 14.88 -4.15
CA GLN A 50 -18.63 16.05 -4.25
C GLN A 50 -18.66 16.68 -5.64
N MET A 51 -18.91 15.90 -6.69
CA MET A 51 -19.07 16.37 -8.06
C MET A 51 -20.50 16.84 -8.37
N GLY A 52 -21.39 16.91 -7.37
CA GLY A 52 -22.80 17.28 -7.57
C GLY A 52 -23.62 16.24 -8.35
N ARG A 53 -23.10 15.01 -8.49
CA ARG A 53 -23.77 13.93 -9.21
C ARG A 53 -24.30 12.90 -8.22
N LYS A 54 -25.54 12.45 -8.42
CA LYS A 54 -26.09 11.31 -7.69
C LYS A 54 -25.80 10.03 -8.49
N PRO A 55 -24.86 9.17 -8.06
CA PRO A 55 -24.51 7.96 -8.79
C PRO A 55 -25.61 6.90 -8.64
N SER A 56 -25.77 6.03 -9.64
CA SER A 56 -26.60 4.84 -9.53
C SER A 56 -25.81 3.68 -8.91
N GLU A 57 -26.48 2.78 -8.19
CA GLU A 57 -25.86 1.60 -7.59
C GLU A 57 -25.16 0.69 -8.62
N ALA A 58 -25.69 0.65 -9.85
CA ALA A 58 -25.05 -0.09 -10.94
C ALA A 58 -23.72 0.54 -11.38
N GLN A 59 -23.67 1.88 -11.47
CA GLN A 59 -22.44 2.60 -11.79
C GLN A 59 -21.38 2.45 -10.69
N ILE A 60 -21.78 2.50 -9.42
CA ILE A 60 -20.86 2.29 -8.29
C ILE A 60 -20.23 0.90 -8.38
N ARG A 61 -21.05 -0.14 -8.62
CA ARG A 61 -20.55 -1.52 -8.77
C ARG A 61 -19.63 -1.69 -9.98
N GLN A 62 -19.95 -1.03 -11.10
CA GLN A 62 -19.09 -1.06 -12.30
C GLN A 62 -17.71 -0.44 -12.02
N ILE A 63 -17.67 0.68 -11.29
CA ILE A 63 -16.42 1.34 -10.93
C ILE A 63 -15.66 0.55 -9.86
N MET A 64 -16.32 -0.03 -8.86
CA MET A 64 -15.66 -0.94 -7.91
C MET A 64 -14.99 -2.11 -8.62
N LYS A 65 -15.65 -2.67 -9.65
CA LYS A 65 -15.07 -3.73 -10.48
C LYS A 65 -13.86 -3.24 -11.27
N SER A 66 -13.91 -2.04 -11.88
CA SER A 66 -12.75 -1.50 -12.60
C SER A 66 -11.58 -1.16 -11.68
N VAL A 67 -11.85 -0.69 -10.46
CA VAL A 67 -10.83 -0.42 -9.43
C VAL A 67 -10.16 -1.72 -8.98
N ASN A 68 -10.94 -2.78 -8.75
CA ASN A 68 -10.41 -4.08 -8.37
C ASN A 68 -9.67 -4.78 -9.53
N ALA A 69 -10.08 -4.55 -10.78
CA ALA A 69 -9.42 -5.11 -11.96
C ALA A 69 -8.04 -4.47 -12.24
N ASN A 70 -7.77 -3.29 -11.69
CA ASN A 70 -6.49 -2.58 -11.81
C ASN A 70 -5.61 -2.70 -10.54
N ARG A 71 -5.92 -3.62 -9.61
CA ARG A 71 -5.02 -4.01 -8.53
C ARG A 71 -4.09 -5.14 -8.97
#